data_AF-A0A7U9QXM3-F1
#
_entry.id   AF-A0A7U9QXM3-F1
#
_cell.length_a   1.000
_cell.length_b   1.000
_cell.length_c   1.000
_cell.angle_alpha   90.00
_cell.angle_beta   90.00
_cell.angle_gamma   90.00
#
_symmetry.space_group_name_H-M   'P 1'
#
loop_
_entity.id
_entity.type
_entity.pdbx_description
1 polymer ?
#
loop_
_entity_poly.entity_id
_entity_poly.type
_entity_poly.pdbx_seq_one_letter_code
_entity_poly.pdbx_strand_id
1 'polypeptide(L)' 'MERIRCPNPKCGRRILDIEEMPPGETVLEIKCRHCGEVVRVGLGPKKVHRKNRRQG' A
#
# COMPACT_ATOMS: atom_id res chain seq x y z
N MET A 1 2.23 -8.12 6.70
CA MET A 1 2.15 -6.73 7.20
C MET A 1 2.69 -5.76 6.16
N GLU A 2 1.81 -5.01 5.51
CA GLU A 2 2.15 -3.91 4.60
C GLU A 2 2.08 -2.58 5.36
N ARG A 3 3.05 -1.70 5.16
CA ARG A 3 3.13 -0.41 5.88
C ARG A 3 2.89 0.72 4.89
N ILE A 4 1.81 1.46 5.09
CA ILE A 4 1.50 2.65 4.30
C ILE A 4 2.18 3.86 4.94
N ARG A 5 2.98 4.56 4.16
CA ARG A 5 3.59 5.84 4.52
C ARG A 5 2.96 6.97 3.73
N CYS A 6 3.04 8.18 4.29
CA CYS A 6 2.61 9.38 3.61
C CYS A 6 3.47 9.61 2.36
N PRO A 7 2.87 9.79 1.17
CA PRO A 7 3.60 10.05 -0.06
C PRO A 7 4.21 11.45 -0.07
N ASN A 8 3.71 12.36 0.77
CA ASN A 8 4.30 13.68 0.93
C ASN A 8 5.77 13.54 1.39
N PRO A 9 6.75 13.93 0.56
CA PRO A 9 8.17 13.69 0.84
C PRO A 9 8.68 14.47 2.05
N LYS A 10 8.01 15.56 2.44
CA LYS A 10 8.32 16.32 3.66
C LYS A 10 7.76 15.65 4.92
N CYS A 11 6.69 14.86 4.78
CA CYS A 11 6.08 14.14 5.88
C CYS A 11 6.73 12.76 6.02
N GLY A 12 6.57 11.88 5.02
CA GLY A 12 7.10 10.51 5.00
C GLY A 12 6.66 9.61 6.16
N ARG A 13 5.81 10.13 7.07
CA ARG A 13 5.41 9.44 8.31
C ARG A 13 4.48 8.28 8.00
N ARG A 14 4.50 7.30 8.90
CA ARG A 14 3.61 6.14 8.89
C ARG A 14 2.17 6.62 9.01
N ILE A 15 1.29 6.10 8.15
CA ILE A 15 -0.14 6.43 8.15
C ILE A 15 -0.94 5.26 8.74
N LEU A 16 -0.75 4.07 8.19
CA LEU A 16 -1.52 2.88 8.53
C LEU A 16 -0.66 1.64 8.33
N ASP A 17 -0.92 0.62 9.14
CA ASP A 17 -0.44 -0.73 8.91
C ASP A 17 -1.57 -1.66 8.57
N ILE A 18 -1.31 -2.50 7.59
CA ILE A 18 -2.23 -3.54 7.15
C ILE A 18 -1.62 -4.85 7.57
N GLU A 19 -2.19 -5.45 8.61
CA GLU A 19 -1.76 -6.74 9.11
C GLU A 19 -2.10 -7.84 8.11
N GLU A 20 -3.35 -7.84 7.64
CA GLU A 20 -3.91 -8.78 6.68
C GLU A 20 -4.39 -8.06 5.41
N MET A 21 -4.01 -8.58 4.24
CA MET A 21 -4.44 -8.02 2.95
C MET A 21 -5.92 -8.34 2.75
N PRO A 22 -6.78 -7.36 2.42
CA PRO A 22 -8.19 -7.65 2.16
C PRO A 22 -8.33 -8.63 0.98
N PRO A 23 -9.31 -9.55 1.02
CA PRO A 23 -9.60 -10.40 -0.12
C PRO A 23 -10.16 -9.56 -1.27
N GLY A 24 -9.46 -9.57 -2.41
CA GLY A 24 -9.84 -8.81 -3.61
C GLY A 24 -9.16 -7.44 -3.73
N GLU A 25 -9.55 -6.66 -4.74
CA GLU A 25 -9.07 -5.29 -4.93
C GLU A 25 -9.94 -4.32 -4.12
N THR A 26 -9.30 -3.51 -3.28
CA THR A 26 -9.91 -2.51 -2.40
C THR A 26 -9.13 -1.21 -2.50
N VAL A 27 -9.81 -0.08 -2.60
CA VAL A 27 -9.17 1.23 -2.54
C VAL A 27 -9.47 1.84 -1.17
N LEU A 28 -8.43 2.16 -0.40
CA LEU A 28 -8.54 2.88 0.86
C LEU A 28 -8.20 4.35 0.64
N GLU A 29 -9.06 5.25 1.12
CA GLU A 29 -8.78 6.67 1.21
C GLU A 29 -8.49 7.02 2.67
N ILE A 30 -7.28 7.51 2.94
CA ILE A 30 -6.80 7.75 4.30
C ILE A 30 -6.22 9.16 4.37
N LYS A 31 -6.71 9.95 5.33
CA LYS A 31 -6.13 11.26 5.66
C LYS A 31 -4.93 11.08 6.60
N CYS A 32 -3.75 11.57 6.18
CA CYS A 32 -2.58 11.63 7.04
C CYS A 32 -2.84 12.58 8.21
N ARG A 33 -2.74 12.07 9.44
CA ARG A 33 -2.93 12.90 10.65
C ARG A 33 -1.83 13.94 10.87
N HIS A 34 -0.70 13.82 10.18
CA HIS A 34 0.45 14.70 10.38
C HIS A 34 0.46 15.92 9.47
N CYS A 35 0.23 15.74 8.16
CA CYS A 35 0.22 16.84 7.18
C CYS A 35 -1.18 17.15 6.63
N GLY A 36 -2.19 16.34 6.97
CA GLY A 36 -3.57 16.51 6.48
C GLY A 36 -3.81 16.00 5.06
N GLU A 37 -2.78 15.49 4.38
CA GLU A 37 -2.86 15.02 3.00
C GLU A 37 -3.71 13.74 2.89
N VAL A 38 -4.58 13.70 1.89
CA VAL A 38 -5.45 12.54 1.62
C VAL A 38 -4.73 11.62 0.65
N VAL A 39 -4.54 10.36 1.06
CA VAL A 39 -3.81 9.34 0.31
C VAL A 39 -4.79 8.26 -0.12
N ARG A 40 -4.78 7.91 -1.42
CA ARG A 40 -5.52 6.78 -1.96
C ARG A 40 -4.57 5.62 -2.18
N VAL A 41 -4.84 4.49 -1.53
CA VAL A 41 -4.02 3.28 -1.62
C VAL A 41 -4.85 2.16 -2.22
N GLY A 42 -4.42 1.68 -3.38
CA GLY A 42 -4.94 0.45 -3.96
C GLY A 42 -4.33 -0.75 -3.25
N LEU A 43 -5.15 -1.50 -2.52
CA LEU A 43 -4.81 -2.78 -1.95
C LEU A 43 -5.41 -3.86 -2.83
N GLY A 44 -4.60 -4.83 -3.22
CA GLY A 44 -5.10 -6.01 -3.90
C GLY A 44 -4.17 -7.17 -3.67
N PRO A 45 -4.61 -8.41 -3.94
CA PRO A 45 -3.69 -9.53 -3.98
C PRO A 45 -2.54 -9.15 -4.91
N LYS A 46 -1.31 -9.13 -4.38
CA LYS A 46 -0.12 -8.93 -5.21
C LYS A 46 -0.21 -10.00 -6.29
N LYS A 47 -0.42 -9.59 -7.55
CA LYS A 47 -0.26 -10.50 -8.69
C LYS A 47 1.16 -10.99 -8.58
N VAL A 48 1.33 -12.22 -8.07
CA VAL A 48 2.59 -12.90 -8.08
C VAL A 48 2.88 -13.07 -9.55
N HIS A 49 3.63 -12.13 -10.14
CA HIS A 49 4.27 -12.37 -11.42
C HIS A 49 5.23 -13.52 -11.13
N ARG A 50 4.75 -14.76 -11.32
CA ARG A 50 5.60 -15.89 -11.64
C ARG A 50 6.31 -15.46 -12.92
N LYS A 51 7.44 -14.76 -12.77
CA LYS A 51 8.44 -14.73 -13.83
C LYS A 51 8.76 -16.18 -14.05
N ASN A 52 8.21 -16.76 -15.12
CA ASN A 52 8.64 -18.04 -15.64
C ASN A 52 10.14 -17.89 -15.89
N ARG A 53 10.94 -18.32 -14.92
CA ARG A 53 12.36 -18.55 -15.08
C ARG A 53 12.42 -19.63 -16.15
N ARG A 54 12.67 -19.24 -17.40
CA ARG A 54 13.00 -20.17 -18.47
C ARG A 54 14.12 -21.06 -17.90
N GLN A 55 13.79 -22.33 -17.70
CA GLN A 55 14.79 -23.35 -17.43
C GLN A 55 15.69 -23.43 -18.67
N GLY A 56 16.97 -23.69 -18.41
CA GLY A 56 18.04 -23.65 -19.41
C GLY A 56 17.96 -24.72 -20.48
#